data_AF-A0A804LZ46-F1
#
_entry.id   AF-A0A804LZ46-F1
#
_cell.length_a   1.000
_cell.length_b   1.000
_cell.length_c   1.000
_cell.angle_alpha   90.00
_cell.angle_beta   90.00
_cell.angle_gamma   90.00
#
_symmetry.space_group_name_H-M   'P 1'
#
loop_
_entity.id
_entity.type
_entity.pdbx_description
1 polymer ?
#
loop_
_entity_poly.entity_id
_entity_poly.type
_entity_poly.pdbx_seq_one_letter_code
_entity_poly.pdbx_strand_id
1 'polypeptide(L)'
;MFYTGGLPFNLARNPYFRKAFMFATNNPIGGYVPPSYNKLRTTLLVQERTHVERMLQPLKETWSSKGVSICFRWMVRCSKTPTLEFLGCYRRWSNVS
;
A
#
# COMPACT_ATOMS: atom_id res chain seq x y z
N MET A 1 -13.14 -14.01 -13.32
CA MET A 1 -12.42 -13.39 -12.20
C MET A 1 -13.23 -12.31 -11.50
N PHE A 2 -13.68 -11.25 -12.21
CA PHE A 2 -14.49 -10.18 -11.58
C PHE A 2 -15.81 -10.70 -10.99
N TYR A 3 -16.64 -11.36 -11.80
CA TYR A 3 -17.91 -11.90 -11.35
C TYR A 3 -17.75 -13.09 -10.39
N THR A 4 -16.86 -14.03 -10.72
CA THR A 4 -16.66 -15.27 -9.95
C THR A 4 -15.94 -15.06 -8.62
N GLY A 5 -15.05 -14.07 -8.54
CA GLY A 5 -14.24 -13.79 -7.33
C GLY A 5 -14.72 -12.57 -6.55
N GLY A 6 -15.81 -11.92 -6.96
CA GLY A 6 -16.33 -10.72 -6.30
C GLY A 6 -15.36 -9.53 -6.33
N LEU A 7 -14.52 -9.42 -7.36
CA LEU A 7 -13.53 -8.33 -7.43
C LEU A 7 -14.22 -7.02 -7.80
N PRO A 8 -13.94 -5.91 -7.10
CA PRO A 8 -14.51 -4.61 -7.43
C PRO A 8 -14.00 -4.13 -8.79
N PHE A 9 -14.86 -3.55 -9.62
CA PHE A 9 -14.49 -3.08 -10.97
C PHE A 9 -13.41 -2.00 -10.96
N ASN A 10 -13.26 -1.26 -9.86
CA ASN A 10 -12.18 -0.28 -9.70
C ASN A 10 -10.78 -0.92 -9.79
N LEU A 11 -10.66 -2.24 -9.53
CA LEU A 11 -9.40 -2.96 -9.72
C LEU A 11 -8.90 -2.89 -11.18
N ALA A 12 -9.79 -2.87 -12.18
CA ALA A 12 -9.41 -2.75 -13.58
C ALA A 12 -8.76 -1.40 -13.95
N ARG A 13 -8.93 -0.39 -13.08
CA ARG A 13 -8.30 0.94 -13.20
C ARG A 13 -6.96 1.02 -12.46
N ASN A 14 -6.62 0.03 -11.63
CA ASN A 14 -5.35 0.01 -10.93
C ASN A 14 -4.19 -0.15 -11.96
N PRO A 15 -3.21 0.78 -12.00
CA PRO A 15 -2.10 0.70 -12.95
C PRO A 15 -1.24 -0.56 -12.74
N TYR A 16 -1.10 -1.07 -11.51
CA TYR A 16 -0.35 -2.30 -11.23
C TYR A 16 -1.05 -3.52 -11.81
N PHE A 17 -2.39 -3.57 -11.77
CA PHE A 17 -3.16 -4.64 -12.39
C PHE A 17 -2.92 -4.66 -13.90
N ARG A 18 -3.07 -3.50 -14.57
CA ARG A 18 -2.82 -3.40 -16.02
C ARG A 18 -1.40 -3.79 -16.40
N LYS A 19 -0.39 -3.29 -15.66
CA LYS A 19 1.02 -3.61 -15.87
C LYS A 19 1.31 -5.09 -15.70
N ALA A 20 0.69 -5.77 -14.73
CA ALA A 20 0.87 -7.21 -14.52
C ALA A 20 0.42 -8.03 -15.75
N PHE A 21 -0.76 -7.73 -16.32
CA PHE A 21 -1.23 -8.40 -17.53
C PHE A 21 -0.39 -8.04 -18.76
N MET A 22 -0.03 -6.77 -18.94
CA MET A 22 0.88 -6.36 -20.03
C MET A 22 2.23 -7.07 -19.95
N PHE A 23 2.77 -7.23 -18.74
CA PHE A 23 4.00 -7.98 -18.53
C PHE A 23 3.84 -9.46 -18.91
N ALA A 24 2.74 -10.09 -18.50
CA ALA A 24 2.44 -11.48 -18.81
C ALA A 24 2.16 -11.75 -20.30
N THR A 25 1.62 -10.77 -21.05
CA THR A 25 1.40 -10.90 -22.50
C THR A 25 2.67 -10.64 -23.31
N ASN A 26 3.56 -9.80 -22.82
CA ASN A 26 4.77 -9.39 -23.55
C ASN A 26 6.01 -10.26 -23.24
N ASN A 27 5.95 -11.08 -22.19
CA ASN A 27 7.06 -11.95 -21.79
C ASN A 27 6.58 -13.40 -21.71
N PRO A 28 7.26 -14.37 -22.35
CA PRO A 28 6.93 -15.78 -22.17
C PRO A 28 7.30 -16.22 -20.74
N ILE A 29 6.31 -16.31 -19.84
CA ILE A 29 6.52 -16.73 -18.46
C ILE A 29 6.34 -18.26 -18.34
N GLY A 30 7.18 -19.02 -19.04
CA GLY A 30 7.16 -20.49 -19.01
C GLY A 30 7.39 -21.03 -17.60
N GLY A 31 6.50 -21.91 -17.12
CA GLY A 31 6.61 -22.53 -15.80
C GLY A 31 6.19 -21.63 -14.63
N TYR A 32 5.57 -20.48 -14.88
CA TYR A 32 5.06 -19.64 -13.81
C TYR A 32 3.97 -20.35 -12.99
N VAL A 33 4.20 -20.45 -11.68
CA VAL A 33 3.21 -20.90 -10.70
C VAL A 33 2.79 -19.70 -9.88
N PRO A 34 1.49 -19.33 -9.86
CA PRO A 34 1.02 -18.23 -9.04
C PRO A 34 1.31 -18.51 -7.55
N PRO A 35 1.61 -17.46 -6.75
CA PRO A 35 1.87 -17.64 -5.33
C PRO A 35 0.63 -18.20 -4.62
N SER A 36 0.84 -19.12 -3.69
CA SER A 36 -0.25 -19.66 -2.85
C SER A 36 -0.81 -18.59 -1.90
N TYR A 37 -2.03 -18.79 -1.41
CA TYR A 37 -2.67 -17.91 -0.43
C TYR A 37 -1.77 -17.59 0.77
N ASN A 38 -1.10 -18.61 1.33
CA ASN A 38 -0.20 -18.42 2.46
C ASN A 38 1.04 -17.59 2.08
N LYS A 39 1.58 -17.78 0.87
CA LYS A 39 2.71 -16.99 0.36
C LYS A 39 2.34 -15.51 0.22
N LEU A 40 1.13 -15.21 -0.25
CA LEU A 40 0.59 -13.85 -0.35
C LEU A 40 0.41 -13.23 1.04
N ARG A 41 -0.23 -13.97 1.95
CA ARG A 41 -0.56 -13.49 3.30
C ARG A 41 0.66 -13.21 4.17
N THR A 42 1.72 -14.01 4.04
CA THR A 42 2.90 -13.89 4.93
C THR A 42 4.10 -13.33 4.18
N THR A 43 4.70 -14.09 3.27
CA THR A 43 5.99 -13.73 2.67
C THR A 43 5.91 -12.45 1.85
N LEU A 44 4.96 -12.36 0.92
CA LEU A 44 4.83 -11.19 0.05
C LEU A 44 4.39 -9.95 0.84
N LEU A 45 3.54 -10.12 1.87
CA LEU A 45 3.17 -9.03 2.76
C LEU A 45 4.36 -8.49 3.56
N VAL A 46 5.22 -9.37 4.09
CA VAL A 46 6.45 -8.97 4.78
C VAL A 46 7.40 -8.26 3.83
N GLN A 47 7.56 -8.76 2.60
CA GLN A 47 8.38 -8.10 1.59
C GLN A 47 7.87 -6.70 1.26
N GLU A 48 6.56 -6.55 1.02
CA GLU A 48 5.95 -5.24 0.75
C GLU A 48 6.12 -4.29 1.94
N ARG A 49 5.88 -4.77 3.17
CA ARG A 49 6.11 -3.98 4.38
C ARG A 49 7.56 -3.50 4.47
N THR A 50 8.54 -4.38 4.28
CA THR A 50 9.96 -3.98 4.34
C THR A 50 10.33 -3.02 3.22
N HIS A 51 9.68 -3.11 2.05
CA HIS A 51 9.90 -2.20 0.94
C HIS A 51 9.35 -0.82 1.26
N VAL A 52 8.12 -0.73 1.77
CA VAL A 52 7.50 0.51 2.25
C VAL A 52 8.32 1.11 3.39
N GLU A 53 8.77 0.32 4.36
CA GLU A 53 9.61 0.79 5.46
C GLU A 53 10.94 1.38 4.95
N ARG A 54 11.58 0.75 3.96
CA ARG A 54 12.78 1.27 3.30
C ARG A 54 12.53 2.58 2.57
N MET A 55 11.43 2.69 1.82
CA MET A 55 11.04 3.95 1.16
C MET A 55 10.72 5.06 2.17
N LEU A 56 10.23 4.70 3.36
CA LEU A 56 9.96 5.63 4.44
C LEU A 56 11.21 6.02 5.25
N GLN A 57 12.33 5.30 5.17
CA GLN A 57 13.54 5.64 5.95
C GLN A 57 14.03 7.07 5.73
N PRO A 58 14.20 7.57 4.49
CA PRO A 58 14.60 8.96 4.27
C PRO A 58 13.59 9.96 4.84
N LEU A 59 12.30 9.63 4.80
CA LEU A 59 11.27 10.46 5.41
C LEU A 59 11.42 10.49 6.94
N LYS A 60 11.63 9.33 7.57
CA LYS A 60 11.86 9.18 9.01
C LYS A 60 13.09 9.93 9.49
N GLU A 61 14.18 9.91 8.72
CA GLU A 61 15.41 10.66 9.02
C GLU A 61 15.15 12.18 9.07
N THR A 62 14.26 12.69 8.21
CA THR A 62 13.91 14.13 8.23
C THR A 62 13.00 14.54 9.39
N TRP A 63 12.44 13.58 10.15
CA TRP A 63 11.51 13.88 11.24
C TRP A 63 12.16 14.63 12.40
N SER A 64 13.45 14.37 12.69
CA SER A 64 14.18 15.07 13.76
C SER A 64 14.40 16.56 13.45
N SER A 65 14.56 16.90 12.16
CA SER A 65 14.86 18.28 11.73
C SER A 65 13.61 19.10 11.40
N LYS A 66 12.55 18.47 10.89
CA LYS A 66 11.35 19.18 10.40
C LYS A 66 10.11 18.97 11.26
N GLY A 67 10.18 18.07 12.23
CA GLY A 67 9.03 17.64 13.02
C GLY A 67 8.05 16.80 12.22
N VAL A 68 7.14 16.13 12.94
CA VAL A 68 6.04 15.35 12.38
C VAL A 68 4.77 15.77 13.08
N SER A 69 3.70 15.99 12.33
CA SER A 69 2.37 16.16 12.90
C SER A 69 1.61 14.84 12.73
N ILE A 70 1.13 14.28 13.83
CA ILE A 70 0.26 13.10 13.81
C ILE A 70 -1.17 13.59 13.57
N CYS A 71 -1.78 13.18 12.46
CA CYS A 71 -3.18 13.45 12.18
C CYS A 71 -4.00 12.19 12.48
N PHE A 72 -4.96 12.32 13.38
CA PHE A 72 -5.87 11.23 13.70
C PHE A 72 -7.15 11.40 12.90
N ARG A 73 -7.55 10.37 12.16
CA ARG A 73 -8.87 10.33 11.54
C ARG A 73 -9.72 9.30 12.27
N TRP A 74 -10.78 9.77 12.89
CA TRP A 74 -11.81 8.91 13.46
C TRP A 74 -12.92 8.74 12.42
N MET A 75 -13.24 7.49 12.09
CA MET A 75 -14.38 7.18 11.23
C MET A 75 -15.26 6.13 11.91
N VAL A 76 -16.51 6.51 12.17
CA VAL A 76 -17.53 5.58 12.67
C VAL A 76 -18.17 4.91 11.46
N ARG A 77 -17.86 3.63 11.22
CA ARG A 77 -18.63 2.80 10.28
C ARG A 77 -19.87 2.26 11.01
N CYS A 78 -20.98 2.05 10.30
CA CYS A 78 -22.17 1.38 10.84
C CYS A 78 -21.93 -0.10 11.25
N SER A 79 -20.70 -0.61 11.08
CA SER A 79 -20.24 -1.88 11.66
C SER A 79 -19.76 -1.66 13.11
N LYS A 80 -20.10 -2.56 14.03
CA LYS A 80 -19.96 -2.46 15.50
C LYS A 80 -18.56 -2.18 16.09
N THR A 81 -17.56 -1.91 15.27
CA THR A 81 -16.19 -1.60 15.69
C THR A 81 -15.74 -0.29 15.02
N PRO A 82 -15.56 0.81 15.77
CA PRO A 82 -14.93 2.00 15.22
C PRO A 82 -13.49 1.67 14.82
N THR A 83 -13.08 2.10 13.63
CA THR A 83 -11.70 1.94 13.16
C THR A 83 -10.96 3.27 13.35
N LEU A 84 -9.89 3.24 14.13
CA LEU A 84 -8.97 4.37 14.29
C LEU A 84 -7.83 4.24 13.26
N GLU A 85 -7.71 5.20 12.36
CA GLU A 85 -6.62 5.25 11.38
C GLU A 85 -5.66 6.41 11.73
N PHE A 86 -4.37 6.09 11.84
CA PHE A 86 -3.31 7.07 12.09
C PHE A 86 -2.70 7.47 10.75
N LEU A 87 -2.70 8.78 10.44
CA LEU A 87 -2.06 9.30 9.23
C LEU A 87 -0.99 10.32 9.64
N GLY A 88 0.28 10.04 9.34
CA GLY A 88 1.37 10.99 9.56
C GLY A 88 1.41 12.03 8.44
N CYS A 89 1.24 13.31 8.76
CA CYS A 89 1.39 14.39 7.79
C CYS A 89 2.76 15.06 7.95
N TYR A 90 3.52 15.13 6.86
CA TYR A 90 4.76 15.90 6.80
C TYR A 90 4.44 17.35 6.49
N ARG A 91 4.73 18.27 7.41
CA ARG A 91 4.67 19.71 7.17
C ARG A 91 6.11 20.24 7.12
N ARG A 92 6.53 20.74 5.96
CA ARG A 92 7.79 21.49 5.83
C ARG A 92 7.57 22.84 6.50
N TRP A 93 8.13 23.06 7.69
CA TRP A 93 8.28 24.40 8.24
C TRP A 93 9.21 25.18 7.31
N SER A 94 8.65 26.16 6.60
CA SER A 94 9.43 27.22 5.99
C SER A 94 9.57 28.31 7.06
N ASN A 95 10.81 28.76 7.27
CA ASN A 95 11.20 29.76 8.24
C ASN A 95 10.21 30.94 8.26
N VAL A 96 9.57 31.16 9.41
CA VAL A 96 9.17 32.50 9.82
C VAL A 96 10.33 33.00 10.67
N SER A 97 11.02 33.99 10.12
CA SER A 97 12.10 34.76 10.73
C SER A 97 11.69 35.38 12.06
#